data_AF-A0A7W5PTW0-F1
#
_entry.id   AF-A0A7W5PTW0-F1
#
_cell.length_a   1.000
_cell.length_b   1.000
_cell.length_c   1.000
_cell.angle_alpha   90.00
_cell.angle_beta   90.00
_cell.angle_gamma   90.00
#
_symmetry.space_group_name_H-M   'P 1'
#
loop_
_entity.id
_entity.type
_entity.pdbx_description
1 polymer ?
#
loop_
_entity_poly.entity_id
_entity_poly.type
_entity_poly.pdbx_seq_one_letter_code
_entity_poly.pdbx_strand_id
1 'polypeptide(L)'
;MSSEHHDVSGRDQRSTELGTGGTGVLSVDGKEVATNALGHGIPVTFPEDETFDVGLDTRTGVALVEYRYDTPFEFTGKIDKLTFEPGRKK
;
A
#
# COMPACT_ATOMS: atom_id res chain seq x y z
N MET A 1 -28.16 17.30 -27.60
CA MET A 1 -27.15 16.27 -27.28
C MET A 1 -26.43 16.76 -26.04
N SER A 2 -26.82 16.24 -24.88
CA SER A 2 -26.24 16.63 -23.59
C SER A 2 -24.98 15.82 -23.38
N SER A 3 -23.87 16.50 -23.11
CA SER A 3 -22.59 15.89 -22.76
C SER A 3 -22.56 15.71 -21.24
N GLU A 4 -22.73 14.48 -20.76
CA GLU A 4 -22.48 14.14 -19.36
C GLU A 4 -20.97 14.11 -19.10
N HIS A 5 -20.45 15.17 -18.49
CA HIS A 5 -19.21 15.13 -17.74
C HIS A 5 -19.49 14.39 -16.42
N HIS A 6 -19.02 13.14 -16.31
CA HIS A 6 -18.89 12.48 -15.01
C HIS A 6 -17.65 13.06 -14.30
N ASP A 7 -17.84 14.19 -13.63
CA ASP A 7 -16.96 14.64 -12.57
C ASP A 7 -17.27 13.80 -11.33
N VAL A 8 -16.42 12.82 -11.01
CA VAL A 8 -16.44 12.15 -9.72
C VAL A 8 -15.57 12.97 -8.77
N SER A 9 -16.01 14.18 -8.42
CA SER A 9 -15.51 14.86 -7.24
C SER A 9 -16.15 14.22 -6.01
N GLY A 10 -15.36 13.42 -5.28
CA GLY A 10 -15.88 12.80 -4.05
C GLY A 10 -14.93 11.81 -3.40
N ARG A 11 -14.01 12.31 -2.58
CA ARG A 11 -14.01 12.06 -1.13
C ARG A 11 -12.83 12.77 -0.45
N ASP A 12 -13.19 13.77 0.34
CA ASP A 12 -12.33 14.46 1.29
C ASP A 12 -11.80 13.47 2.34
N GLN A 13 -10.59 12.94 2.16
CA GLN A 13 -9.87 12.13 3.17
C GLN A 13 -9.19 13.06 4.21
N ARG A 14 -9.96 13.94 4.85
CA ARG A 14 -9.50 14.72 6.00
C ARG A 14 -10.24 14.29 7.25
N SER A 15 -9.86 13.14 7.78
CA SER A 15 -10.09 12.83 9.19
C SER A 15 -8.87 13.28 9.98
N THR A 16 -9.13 13.90 11.13
CA THR A 16 -8.10 14.30 12.10
C THR A 16 -7.78 13.17 13.07
N GLU A 17 -8.29 11.95 12.80
CA GLU A 17 -8.15 10.78 13.65
C GLU A 17 -6.88 10.00 13.30
N LEU A 18 -6.09 9.70 14.33
CA LEU A 18 -4.89 8.88 14.18
C LEU A 18 -5.26 7.49 13.64
N GLY A 19 -4.47 7.00 12.68
CA GLY A 19 -4.69 5.67 12.12
C GLY A 19 -5.91 5.58 11.22
N THR A 20 -6.36 6.71 10.68
CA THR A 20 -7.32 6.68 9.57
C THR A 20 -6.74 5.86 8.42
N GLY A 21 -7.52 4.90 7.94
CA GLY A 21 -7.17 4.12 6.76
C GLY A 21 -7.40 4.85 5.44
N GLY A 22 -7.51 4.09 4.36
CA GLY A 22 -7.61 4.64 3.00
C GLY A 22 -8.04 3.59 1.98
N THR A 23 -7.90 3.90 0.69
CA THR A 23 -8.18 2.96 -0.40
C THR A 23 -6.87 2.62 -1.10
N GLY A 24 -6.56 1.32 -1.20
CA GLY A 24 -5.44 0.82 -1.98
C GLY A 24 -5.90 0.32 -3.34
N VAL A 25 -5.10 0.58 -4.38
CA VAL A 25 -5.31 0.10 -5.76
C VAL A 25 -4.10 -0.71 -6.18
N LEU A 26 -4.33 -1.93 -6.67
CA LEU A 26 -3.30 -2.76 -7.30
C LEU A 26 -3.50 -2.74 -8.82
N SER A 27 -2.44 -2.38 -9.53
CA SER A 27 -2.42 -2.36 -10.99
C SER A 27 -1.31 -3.25 -11.54
N VAL A 28 -1.62 -4.00 -12.59
CA VAL A 28 -0.68 -4.84 -13.35
C VAL A 28 -0.75 -4.43 -14.81
N ASP A 29 0.40 -4.19 -15.44
CA ASP A 29 0.49 -3.71 -16.83
C ASP A 29 -0.36 -2.47 -17.11
N GLY A 30 -0.44 -1.56 -16.13
CA GLY A 30 -1.21 -0.32 -16.22
C GLY A 30 -2.73 -0.50 -16.06
N LYS A 31 -3.23 -1.71 -15.81
CA LYS A 31 -4.64 -2.00 -15.58
C LYS A 31 -4.92 -2.28 -14.11
N GLU A 32 -5.97 -1.66 -13.57
CA GLU A 32 -6.47 -1.98 -12.23
C GLU A 32 -6.99 -3.42 -12.16
N VAL A 33 -6.49 -4.19 -11.19
CA VAL A 33 -6.88 -5.60 -10.96
C VAL A 33 -7.51 -5.83 -9.60
N ALA A 34 -7.29 -4.94 -8.63
CA ALA A 34 -7.96 -4.98 -7.34
C ALA A 34 -7.99 -3.59 -6.69
N THR A 35 -9.09 -3.31 -5.98
CA THR A 35 -9.26 -2.11 -5.16
C THR A 35 -9.88 -2.51 -3.83
N ASN A 36 -9.25 -2.10 -2.73
CA ASN A 36 -9.71 -2.44 -1.38
C ASN A 36 -9.70 -1.23 -0.45
N ALA A 37 -10.72 -1.17 0.41
CA ALA A 37 -10.74 -0.25 1.54
C ALA A 37 -9.95 -0.84 2.70
N LEU A 38 -8.98 -0.08 3.22
CA LEU A 38 -8.26 -0.36 4.43
C LEU A 38 -8.92 0.49 5.53
N GLY A 39 -9.67 -0.14 6.43
CA GLY A 39 -10.41 0.59 7.48
C GLY A 39 -9.51 1.26 8.51
N HIS A 40 -8.28 0.75 8.68
CA HIS A 40 -7.31 1.22 9.67
C HIS A 40 -5.94 1.39 9.03
N GLY A 41 -5.31 2.53 9.31
CA GLY A 41 -3.92 2.82 8.98
C GLY A 41 -3.01 2.71 10.21
N ILE A 42 -1.75 3.10 10.05
CA ILE A 42 -0.78 3.14 11.15
C ILE A 42 -1.05 4.38 12.02
N PRO A 43 -1.40 4.22 13.31
CA PRO A 43 -1.83 5.35 14.14
C PRO A 43 -0.71 6.25 14.63
N VAL A 44 0.50 5.71 14.81
CA VAL A 44 1.61 6.45 15.44
C VAL A 44 2.91 6.27 14.66
N THR A 45 3.56 5.11 14.75
CA THR A 45 4.85 4.84 14.09
C THR A 45 5.07 3.34 13.90
N PHE A 46 6.00 2.99 13.02
CA PHE A 46 6.65 1.68 13.00
C PHE A 46 7.78 1.60 14.04
N PRO A 47 8.19 0.39 14.45
CA PRO A 47 9.41 0.18 15.24
C PRO A 47 10.64 0.84 14.60
N GLU A 48 11.57 1.32 15.42
CA GLU A 48 12.79 2.00 14.96
C GLU A 48 13.76 1.08 14.21
N ASP A 49 13.63 -0.22 14.39
CA ASP A 49 14.44 -1.25 13.74
C ASP A 49 13.81 -1.79 12.45
N GLU A 50 12.65 -1.25 12.05
CA GLU A 50 11.97 -1.56 10.79
C GLU A 50 12.72 -0.95 9.59
N THR A 51 12.82 -1.71 8.51
CA THR A 51 13.50 -1.26 7.28
C THR A 51 12.59 -1.33 6.06
N PHE A 52 13.04 -0.72 4.97
CA PHE A 52 12.40 -0.87 3.68
C PHE A 52 13.13 -1.94 2.86
N ASP A 53 12.66 -3.18 2.97
CA ASP A 53 13.29 -4.33 2.34
C ASP A 53 12.76 -4.57 0.92
N VAL A 54 13.67 -4.87 -0.02
CA VAL A 54 13.34 -5.11 -1.43
C VAL A 54 13.95 -6.44 -1.87
N GLY A 55 13.09 -7.43 -2.12
CA GLY A 55 13.49 -8.73 -2.66
C GLY A 55 14.05 -9.73 -1.64
N LEU A 56 14.24 -9.33 -0.39
CA LEU A 56 14.69 -10.22 0.69
C LEU A 56 14.25 -9.64 2.04
N ASP A 57 13.39 -10.33 2.77
CA ASP A 57 13.07 -10.00 4.16
C ASP A 57 13.74 -11.02 5.09
N THR A 58 14.62 -10.54 5.97
CA THR A 58 15.34 -11.35 6.96
C THR A 58 14.81 -11.21 8.37
N ARG A 59 13.78 -10.36 8.59
CA ARG A 59 13.25 -10.05 9.94
C ARG A 59 12.08 -10.98 10.28
N THR A 60 11.13 -10.48 11.06
CA THR A 60 10.03 -11.24 11.64
C THR A 60 8.96 -11.43 10.57
N GLY A 61 8.74 -12.68 10.16
CA GLY A 61 7.65 -13.00 9.26
C GLY A 61 6.30 -12.50 9.80
N VAL A 62 5.33 -12.30 8.91
CA VAL A 62 3.96 -11.89 9.29
C VAL A 62 3.48 -12.77 10.44
N ALA A 63 2.82 -12.16 11.43
CA ALA A 63 2.16 -12.90 12.49
C ALA A 63 0.97 -13.67 11.88
N LEU A 64 -0.30 -13.53 12.22
CA LEU A 64 -1.46 -14.22 11.54
C LEU A 64 -1.24 -15.58 10.84
N VAL A 65 -1.66 -16.69 11.47
CA VAL A 65 -1.26 -18.08 11.11
C VAL A 65 -1.52 -18.41 9.63
N GLU A 66 -2.63 -17.93 9.11
CA GLU A 66 -3.06 -18.11 7.71
C GLU A 66 -2.22 -17.36 6.66
N TYR A 67 -1.43 -16.35 7.06
CA TYR A 67 -0.58 -15.54 6.17
C TYR A 67 0.90 -15.59 6.57
N ARG A 68 1.29 -16.55 7.40
CA ARG A 68 2.68 -16.78 7.81
C ARG A 68 3.54 -17.12 6.60
N TYR A 69 4.75 -16.58 6.56
CA TYR A 69 5.81 -16.98 5.65
C TYR A 69 7.11 -17.20 6.44
N ASP A 70 7.99 -18.06 5.94
CA ASP A 70 9.29 -18.34 6.53
C ASP A 70 10.35 -17.36 6.03
N THR A 71 11.25 -16.92 6.91
CA THR A 71 12.36 -16.04 6.56
C THR A 71 13.67 -16.84 6.39
N PRO A 72 14.54 -16.47 5.42
CA PRO A 72 14.38 -15.37 4.48
C PRO A 72 13.39 -15.69 3.33
N PHE A 73 12.58 -14.71 2.94
CA PHE A 73 11.67 -14.82 1.80
C PHE A 73 12.27 -14.16 0.55
N GLU A 74 13.22 -14.86 -0.08
CA GLU A 74 13.97 -14.34 -1.23
C GLU A 74 13.13 -14.33 -2.51
N PHE A 75 13.09 -13.17 -3.17
CA PHE A 75 12.52 -13.02 -4.51
C PHE A 75 13.52 -13.51 -5.56
N THR A 76 13.12 -14.50 -6.36
CA THR A 76 13.99 -15.15 -7.37
C THR A 76 13.93 -14.54 -8.76
N GLY A 77 13.17 -13.46 -8.94
CA GLY A 77 13.06 -12.72 -10.20
C GLY A 77 14.01 -11.53 -10.29
N LYS A 78 13.76 -10.65 -11.27
CA LYS A 78 14.48 -9.39 -11.44
C LYS A 78 13.55 -8.21 -11.25
N ILE A 79 13.96 -7.24 -10.43
CA ILE A 79 13.30 -5.95 -10.29
C ILE A 79 14.09 -4.93 -11.09
N ASP A 80 13.55 -4.46 -12.21
CA ASP A 80 14.25 -3.47 -13.06
C ASP A 80 14.17 -2.05 -12.50
N LYS A 81 13.04 -1.68 -11.88
CA LYS A 81 12.83 -0.36 -11.30
C LYS A 81 11.82 -0.40 -10.16
N LEU A 82 12.17 0.24 -9.05
CA LEU A 82 11.26 0.55 -7.96
C LEU A 82 11.12 2.06 -7.83
N THR A 83 9.90 2.56 -7.70
CA THR A 83 9.63 3.98 -7.45
C THR A 83 8.80 4.07 -6.18
N PHE A 84 9.27 4.85 -5.22
CA PHE A 84 8.57 5.12 -3.96
C PHE A 84 8.41 6.63 -3.79
N GLU A 85 7.18 7.07 -3.50
CA GLU A 85 6.82 8.48 -3.40
C GLU A 85 6.21 8.74 -2.02
N PRO A 86 7.04 9.08 -1.00
CA PRO A 86 6.52 9.37 0.33
C PRO A 86 5.79 10.72 0.33
N GLY A 87 4.47 10.69 0.58
CA GLY A 87 3.63 11.88 0.68
C GLY A 87 2.93 12.29 -0.62
N ARG A 88 2.18 13.39 -0.59
CA ARG A 88 1.48 13.91 -1.77
C ARG A 88 2.45 14.71 -2.63
N LYS A 89 2.53 14.40 -3.93
CA LYS A 89 3.04 15.35 -4.92
C LYS A 89 2.22 16.64 -4.82
N LYS A 90 2.90 17.78 -4.78
CA LYS A 90 2.27 19.09 -4.92
C LYS A 90 1.76 19.29 -6.33
#